data_AF-A0A538Q2V3-F1
#
_entry.id   AF-A0A538Q2V3-F1
#
_cell.length_a   1.000
_cell.length_b   1.000
_cell.length_c   1.000
_cell.angle_alpha   90.00
_cell.angle_beta   90.00
_cell.angle_gamma   90.00
#
_symmetry.space_group_name_H-M   'P 1'
#
loop_
_entity.id
_entity.type
_entity.pdbx_description
1 polymer ?
#
loop_
_entity_poly.entity_id
_entity_poly.type
_entity_poly.pdbx_seq_one_letter_code
_entity_poly.pdbx_strand_id
1 'polypeptide(L)'
;MVSSVLVPTSDAQTRQYGLDLGSKLSSKQDGLIDNALGAALAGLTMLNFDIQCTINTAVDQGNIILLLDVQTKDFTTSSAAGFGVKLGAMPNPPACNGSGDTVCRHHLTGSASFQLAADSPTDAVVAGKIASGSFTGGPGDLTLEIALGVASAPLKLNLLRARAQVTGISETGIMSAIIGGLVTQDELNNQIGPAIQVQVAGILTRDCTPAGPPPGCGCHGTGATLIAFDSNADCMLSTTEILTNPVVKGLLQPDSCSTDSCKAADSLSIGIKVQAVKATFPM
;
A
#
# COMPACT_ATOMS: atom_id res chain seq x y z
N MET A 1 -2.04 14.62 6.59
CA MET A 1 -0.87 13.82 6.14
C MET A 1 -0.84 12.53 6.91
N VAL A 2 -0.72 11.40 6.21
CA VAL A 2 -0.57 10.08 6.84
C VAL A 2 0.74 10.04 7.63
N SER A 3 0.66 9.68 8.91
CA SER A 3 1.79 9.58 9.84
C SER A 3 2.23 8.15 10.12
N SER A 4 1.40 7.17 9.72
CA SER A 4 1.67 5.75 9.78
C SER A 4 0.81 5.02 8.75
N VAL A 5 1.44 4.09 8.01
CA VAL A 5 0.78 3.14 7.11
C VAL A 5 1.08 1.74 7.66
N LEU A 6 0.04 0.95 7.87
CA LEU A 6 0.10 -0.39 8.45
C LEU A 6 -0.43 -1.40 7.44
N VAL A 7 0.42 -2.33 7.03
CA VAL A 7 0.04 -3.51 6.26
C VAL A 7 -0.15 -4.71 7.19
N PRO A 8 -0.95 -5.72 6.83
CA PRO A 8 -1.07 -6.91 7.65
C PRO A 8 0.26 -7.65 7.81
N THR A 9 0.58 -8.02 9.05
CA THR A 9 1.72 -8.91 9.41
C THR A 9 1.24 -10.18 10.11
N SER A 10 -0.07 -10.37 10.23
CA SER A 10 -0.72 -11.54 10.84
C SER A 10 -2.15 -11.73 10.30
N ASP A 11 -2.70 -12.93 10.43
CA ASP A 11 -4.09 -13.25 10.02
C ASP A 11 -5.13 -12.35 10.69
N ALA A 12 -4.91 -12.00 11.96
CA ALA A 12 -5.80 -11.10 12.69
C ALA A 12 -5.83 -9.70 12.04
N GLN A 13 -4.67 -9.18 11.63
CA GLN A 13 -4.58 -7.90 10.96
C GLN A 13 -5.12 -7.96 9.53
N THR A 14 -4.98 -9.08 8.82
CA THR A 14 -5.60 -9.28 7.51
C THR A 14 -7.10 -9.03 7.58
N ARG A 15 -7.77 -9.56 8.62
CA ARG A 15 -9.20 -9.32 8.87
C ARG A 15 -9.48 -7.91 9.38
N GLN A 16 -8.62 -7.37 10.25
CA GLN A 16 -8.82 -6.04 10.84
C GLN A 16 -8.67 -4.91 9.82
N TYR A 17 -7.79 -5.07 8.83
CA TYR A 17 -7.48 -4.05 7.83
C TYR A 17 -8.19 -4.31 6.50
N GLY A 18 -8.89 -5.44 6.36
CA GLY A 18 -9.70 -5.76 5.19
C GLY A 18 -11.05 -5.04 5.19
N LEU A 19 -11.68 -5.01 4.01
CA LEU A 19 -13.04 -4.53 3.81
C LEU A 19 -13.80 -5.52 2.93
N ASP A 20 -15.13 -5.49 3.01
CA ASP A 20 -15.98 -6.22 2.07
C ASP A 20 -15.98 -5.49 0.71
N LEU A 21 -15.27 -6.08 -0.24
CA LEU A 21 -15.03 -5.59 -1.60
C LEU A 21 -15.78 -6.44 -2.64
N GLY A 22 -16.38 -7.54 -2.21
CA GLY A 22 -17.32 -8.37 -2.94
C GLY A 22 -16.84 -9.81 -3.03
N SER A 23 -17.08 -10.45 -4.17
CA SER A 23 -16.82 -11.87 -4.35
C SER A 23 -16.11 -12.16 -5.66
N LYS A 24 -15.72 -13.42 -5.85
CA LYS A 24 -15.10 -13.93 -7.08
C LYS A 24 -15.92 -13.73 -8.35
N LEU A 25 -17.23 -13.52 -8.23
CA LEU A 25 -18.16 -13.44 -9.36
C LEU A 25 -18.85 -12.08 -9.49
N SER A 26 -18.76 -11.24 -8.47
CA SER A 26 -19.40 -9.93 -8.45
C SER A 26 -18.71 -9.02 -7.45
N SER A 27 -18.50 -7.76 -7.83
CA SER A 27 -18.03 -6.70 -6.93
C SER A 27 -19.10 -6.13 -5.98
N LYS A 28 -20.23 -6.83 -5.85
CA LYS A 28 -21.24 -6.55 -4.81
C LYS A 28 -20.81 -7.18 -3.51
N GLN A 29 -21.01 -6.43 -2.44
CA GLN A 29 -20.70 -6.87 -1.07
C GLN A 29 -21.45 -8.14 -0.71
N ASP A 30 -20.75 -9.10 -0.11
CA ASP A 30 -21.29 -10.42 0.26
C ASP A 30 -21.27 -10.69 1.77
N GLY A 31 -20.81 -9.72 2.56
CA GLY A 31 -20.69 -9.78 4.00
C GLY A 31 -19.37 -10.37 4.50
N LEU A 32 -18.47 -10.78 3.60
CA LEU A 32 -17.14 -11.29 3.93
C LEU A 32 -16.11 -10.18 3.84
N ILE A 33 -15.02 -10.31 4.61
CA ILE A 33 -13.92 -9.35 4.57
C ILE A 33 -12.86 -9.86 3.62
N ASP A 34 -12.51 -9.04 2.63
CA ASP A 34 -11.52 -9.31 1.60
C ASP A 34 -10.21 -8.57 1.91
N ASN A 35 -9.10 -9.30 1.86
CA ASN A 35 -7.74 -8.74 1.97
C ASN A 35 -6.67 -9.75 1.52
N ALA A 36 -6.86 -10.41 0.37
CA ALA A 36 -5.97 -11.48 -0.11
C ALA A 36 -4.53 -10.99 -0.31
N LEU A 37 -4.33 -9.80 -0.90
CA LEU A 37 -2.99 -9.23 -1.02
C LEU A 37 -2.42 -8.89 0.37
N GLY A 38 -3.23 -8.40 1.32
CA GLY A 38 -2.78 -8.22 2.70
C GLY A 38 -2.35 -9.54 3.37
N ALA A 39 -3.06 -10.63 3.12
CA ALA A 39 -2.67 -11.97 3.57
C ALA A 39 -1.32 -12.40 2.95
N ALA A 40 -1.08 -12.07 1.68
CA ALA A 40 0.19 -12.29 1.02
C ALA A 40 1.33 -11.49 1.71
N LEU A 41 1.11 -10.21 2.03
CA LEU A 41 2.09 -9.38 2.75
C LEU A 41 2.41 -9.95 4.15
N ALA A 42 1.39 -10.43 4.86
CA ALA A 42 1.58 -11.12 6.14
C ALA A 42 2.42 -12.41 5.97
N GLY A 43 2.16 -13.17 4.92
CA GLY A 43 2.95 -14.35 4.55
C GLY A 43 4.43 -14.04 4.27
N LEU A 44 4.70 -12.95 3.55
CA LEU A 44 6.07 -12.50 3.26
C LEU A 44 6.84 -12.10 4.52
N THR A 45 6.17 -11.57 5.54
CA THR A 45 6.79 -11.26 6.84
C THR A 45 7.36 -12.54 7.49
N MET A 46 6.69 -13.68 7.35
CA MET A 46 7.20 -14.98 7.84
C MET A 46 8.45 -15.47 7.10
N LEU A 47 8.72 -14.94 5.90
CA LEU A 47 9.92 -15.21 5.11
C LEU A 47 11.04 -14.17 5.37
N ASN A 48 10.98 -13.47 6.51
CA ASN A 48 11.91 -12.39 6.90
C ASN A 48 11.95 -11.22 5.92
N PHE A 49 10.83 -10.97 5.22
CA PHE A 49 10.68 -9.81 4.36
C PHE A 49 9.89 -8.72 5.12
N ASP A 50 10.61 -7.81 5.78
CA ASP A 50 10.02 -6.76 6.62
C ASP A 50 9.54 -5.55 5.80
N ILE A 51 8.34 -5.72 5.24
CA ILE A 51 7.65 -4.68 4.47
C ILE A 51 7.28 -3.51 5.36
N GLN A 52 6.88 -3.78 6.60
CA GLN A 52 6.38 -2.75 7.50
C GLN A 52 7.48 -1.76 7.89
N CYS A 53 8.70 -2.25 8.17
CA CYS A 53 9.86 -1.40 8.44
C CYS A 53 10.22 -0.51 7.23
N THR A 54 10.12 -1.09 6.04
CA THR A 54 10.36 -0.36 4.79
C THR A 54 9.35 0.77 4.59
N ILE A 55 8.05 0.48 4.78
CA ILE A 55 6.98 1.48 4.71
C ILE A 55 7.17 2.57 5.76
N ASN A 56 7.50 2.19 7.01
CA ASN A 56 7.75 3.15 8.08
C ASN A 56 8.89 4.10 7.69
N THR A 57 10.01 3.56 7.22
CA THR A 57 11.16 4.37 6.77
C THR A 57 10.76 5.31 5.64
N ALA A 58 9.98 4.84 4.67
CA ALA A 58 9.55 5.65 3.54
C ALA A 58 8.59 6.79 3.96
N VAL A 59 7.69 6.55 4.92
CA VAL A 59 6.86 7.61 5.53
C VAL A 59 7.73 8.58 6.32
N ASP A 60 8.68 8.09 7.12
CA ASP A 60 9.52 8.90 8.00
C ASP A 60 10.40 9.87 7.23
N GLN A 61 10.96 9.39 6.12
CA GLN A 61 11.84 10.14 5.23
C GLN A 61 11.07 10.96 4.19
N GLY A 62 9.74 10.89 4.16
CA GLY A 62 8.90 11.61 3.20
C GLY A 62 9.04 11.12 1.76
N ASN A 63 9.46 9.86 1.57
CA ASN A 63 9.41 9.19 0.26
C ASN A 63 7.97 8.80 -0.08
N ILE A 64 7.15 8.45 0.92
CA ILE A 64 5.69 8.31 0.80
C ILE A 64 5.04 9.51 1.47
N ILE A 65 4.26 10.28 0.70
CA ILE A 65 3.48 11.41 1.21
C ILE A 65 2.03 11.25 0.79
N LEU A 66 1.20 10.67 1.68
CA LEU A 66 -0.23 10.51 1.45
C LEU A 66 -1.04 11.58 2.18
N LEU A 67 -1.80 12.35 1.43
CA LEU A 67 -2.62 13.45 1.93
C LEU A 67 -4.09 13.00 1.93
N LEU A 68 -4.62 12.71 3.13
CA LEU A 68 -6.03 12.37 3.31
C LEU A 68 -6.87 13.64 3.30
N ASP A 69 -7.88 13.67 2.45
CA ASP A 69 -8.87 14.74 2.35
C ASP A 69 -10.24 14.24 2.79
N VAL A 70 -10.85 14.89 3.78
CA VAL A 70 -12.20 14.59 4.27
C VAL A 70 -13.08 15.81 4.03
N GLN A 71 -13.98 15.68 3.06
CA GLN A 71 -14.91 16.74 2.66
C GLN A 71 -16.23 16.52 3.38
N THR A 72 -16.56 17.35 4.37
CA THR A 72 -17.81 17.24 5.13
C THR A 72 -18.28 18.59 5.67
N LYS A 73 -19.57 18.70 6.00
CA LYS A 73 -20.12 19.84 6.73
C LYS A 73 -19.89 19.74 8.24
N ASP A 74 -19.78 18.53 8.77
CA ASP A 74 -19.62 18.21 10.18
C ASP A 74 -18.86 16.88 10.33
N PHE A 75 -17.85 16.86 11.20
CA PHE A 75 -17.04 15.67 11.48
C PHE A 75 -17.73 14.66 12.40
N THR A 76 -18.88 15.00 12.99
CA THR A 76 -19.66 14.13 13.87
C THR A 76 -20.78 13.43 13.11
N THR A 77 -21.58 14.18 12.33
CA THR A 77 -22.70 13.63 11.56
C THR A 77 -22.87 14.37 10.24
N SER A 78 -22.75 13.66 9.12
CA SER A 78 -23.06 14.20 7.80
C SER A 78 -23.64 13.11 6.90
N SER A 79 -24.78 13.39 6.26
CA SER A 79 -25.41 12.46 5.32
C SER A 79 -24.67 12.35 3.98
N ALA A 80 -23.78 13.29 3.69
CA ALA A 80 -22.94 13.31 2.50
C ALA A 80 -21.54 13.81 2.87
N ALA A 81 -20.54 12.98 2.64
CA ALA A 81 -19.14 13.30 2.82
C ALA A 81 -18.31 12.66 1.70
N GLY A 82 -17.15 13.25 1.41
CA GLY A 82 -16.14 12.69 0.51
C GLY A 82 -14.88 12.32 1.29
N PHE A 83 -14.23 11.23 0.88
CA PHE A 83 -12.91 10.86 1.35
C PHE A 83 -11.98 10.64 0.15
N GLY A 84 -10.87 11.37 0.09
CA GLY A 84 -9.88 11.25 -0.97
C GLY A 84 -8.49 10.96 -0.42
N VAL A 85 -7.65 10.36 -1.26
CA VAL A 85 -6.21 10.23 -1.02
C VAL A 85 -5.48 10.92 -2.16
N LYS A 86 -4.68 11.93 -1.82
CA LYS A 86 -3.79 12.62 -2.77
C LYS A 86 -2.34 12.28 -2.50
N LEU A 87 -1.52 12.36 -3.53
CA LEU A 87 -0.08 12.21 -3.42
C LEU A 87 0.54 13.58 -3.19
N GLY A 88 1.36 13.70 -2.16
CA GLY A 88 2.02 14.94 -1.78
C GLY A 88 3.46 15.01 -2.25
N ALA A 89 3.99 16.23 -2.28
CA ALA A 89 5.38 16.51 -2.60
C ALA A 89 5.87 17.71 -1.78
N MET A 90 7.19 17.90 -1.74
CA MET A 90 7.86 19.06 -1.16
C MET A 90 7.36 19.40 0.26
N PRO A 91 7.56 18.50 1.25
CA PRO A 91 7.16 18.76 2.62
C PRO A 91 7.87 20.00 3.16
N ASN A 92 7.13 20.87 3.84
CA ASN A 92 7.66 22.01 4.58
C ASN A 92 7.15 21.97 6.03
N PRO A 93 8.02 21.73 7.04
CA PRO A 93 9.47 21.54 6.91
C PRO A 93 9.84 20.24 6.15
N PRO A 94 11.06 20.12 5.59
CA PRO A 94 11.56 18.88 4.99
C PRO A 94 11.47 17.71 5.96
N ALA A 95 11.31 16.49 5.42
CA ALA A 95 11.15 15.31 6.26
C ALA A 95 12.35 15.02 7.17
N CYS A 96 13.56 15.23 6.67
CA CYS A 96 14.82 15.08 7.41
C CYS A 96 15.59 16.41 7.43
N ASN A 97 16.25 16.74 8.54
CA ASN A 97 17.09 17.93 8.68
C ASN A 97 18.54 17.68 8.18
N GLY A 98 18.67 17.28 6.92
CA GLY A 98 19.96 16.93 6.30
C GLY A 98 20.42 15.50 6.57
N SER A 99 21.61 15.13 6.06
CA SER A 99 22.11 13.75 6.06
C SER A 99 22.51 13.19 7.43
N GLY A 100 22.66 14.03 8.44
CA GLY A 100 22.94 13.62 9.82
C GLY A 100 21.69 13.30 10.64
N ASP A 101 20.51 13.57 10.11
CA ASP A 101 19.25 13.30 10.78
C ASP A 101 18.85 11.84 10.60
N THR A 102 18.96 11.07 11.68
CA THR A 102 18.62 9.64 11.72
C THR A 102 17.18 9.39 12.14
N VAL A 103 16.44 10.42 12.54
CA VAL A 103 15.06 10.33 13.03
C VAL A 103 14.06 10.77 11.96
N CYS A 104 14.40 11.81 11.20
CA CYS A 104 13.52 12.43 10.21
C CYS A 104 12.16 12.83 10.81
N ARG A 105 11.04 12.60 10.10
CA ARG A 105 9.66 12.82 10.55
C ARG A 105 9.26 14.27 10.88
N HIS A 106 10.06 15.30 10.57
CA HIS A 106 9.72 16.70 10.92
C HIS A 106 8.42 17.19 10.26
N HIS A 107 8.07 16.61 9.13
CA HIS A 107 6.84 16.87 8.38
C HIS A 107 5.57 16.24 9.01
N LEU A 108 5.71 15.43 10.07
CA LEU A 108 4.61 14.69 10.70
C LEU A 108 4.15 15.32 12.04
N THR A 109 4.47 16.59 12.26
CA THR A 109 4.20 17.33 13.51
C THR A 109 2.78 17.90 13.61
N GLY A 110 1.96 17.76 12.57
CA GLY A 110 0.60 18.33 12.55
C GLY A 110 0.51 19.77 12.01
N SER A 111 1.64 20.40 11.72
CA SER A 111 1.71 21.79 11.23
C SER A 111 2.36 21.92 9.85
N ALA A 112 2.74 20.80 9.22
CA ALA A 112 3.44 20.82 7.94
C ALA A 112 2.51 21.17 6.78
N SER A 113 3.10 21.78 5.75
CA SER A 113 2.44 22.03 4.48
C SER A 113 3.08 21.21 3.35
N PHE A 114 2.28 20.87 2.35
CA PHE A 114 2.70 20.05 1.21
C PHE A 114 2.18 20.63 -0.10
N GLN A 115 2.91 20.39 -1.18
CA GLN A 115 2.38 20.52 -2.53
C GLN A 115 1.71 19.20 -2.94
N LEU A 116 0.88 19.24 -3.99
CA LEU A 116 0.43 18.00 -4.64
C LEU A 116 1.54 17.52 -5.58
N ALA A 117 1.82 16.23 -5.59
CA ALA A 117 2.68 15.62 -6.59
C ALA A 117 2.06 15.83 -7.99
N ALA A 118 2.90 16.00 -9.01
CA ALA A 118 2.45 16.30 -10.37
C ALA A 118 1.55 15.18 -10.96
N ASP A 119 1.70 13.97 -10.45
CA ASP A 119 0.98 12.77 -10.84
C ASP A 119 0.03 12.27 -9.73
N SER A 120 -0.34 13.17 -8.80
CA SER A 120 -1.45 12.93 -7.87
C SER A 120 -2.77 12.85 -8.65
N PRO A 121 -3.68 11.92 -8.32
CA PRO A 121 -5.01 11.93 -8.89
C PRO A 121 -5.76 13.21 -8.48
N THR A 122 -6.59 13.73 -9.39
CA THR A 122 -7.32 15.00 -9.21
C THR A 122 -8.75 14.82 -8.73
N ASP A 123 -9.34 13.65 -8.95
CA ASP A 123 -10.76 13.34 -8.74
C ASP A 123 -11.01 11.97 -8.04
N ALA A 124 -9.95 11.34 -7.52
CA ALA A 124 -10.04 10.10 -6.76
C ALA A 124 -10.63 10.33 -5.36
N VAL A 125 -11.96 10.25 -5.26
CA VAL A 125 -12.74 10.42 -4.03
C VAL A 125 -13.77 9.31 -3.92
N VAL A 126 -13.92 8.75 -2.72
CA VAL A 126 -15.04 7.88 -2.36
C VAL A 126 -16.12 8.67 -1.64
N ALA A 127 -17.35 8.58 -2.13
CA ALA A 127 -18.51 9.21 -1.50
C ALA A 127 -19.04 8.34 -0.36
N GLY A 128 -19.55 8.95 0.69
CA GLY A 128 -20.06 8.25 1.86
C GLY A 128 -20.83 9.15 2.82
N LYS A 129 -20.92 8.70 4.07
CA LYS A 129 -21.56 9.43 5.17
C LYS A 129 -20.68 9.39 6.41
N ILE A 130 -20.85 10.37 7.28
CA ILE A 130 -20.29 10.38 8.63
C ILE A 130 -21.42 10.16 9.63
N ALA A 131 -21.25 9.18 10.51
CA ALA A 131 -22.17 8.94 11.62
C ALA A 131 -21.37 8.70 12.89
N SER A 132 -21.69 9.44 13.95
CA SER A 132 -21.02 9.36 15.26
C SER A 132 -19.48 9.49 15.16
N GLY A 133 -18.99 10.42 14.33
CA GLY A 133 -17.55 10.66 14.18
C GLY A 133 -16.83 9.69 13.22
N SER A 134 -17.56 8.77 12.58
CA SER A 134 -17.00 7.76 11.69
C SER A 134 -17.52 7.89 10.27
N PHE A 135 -16.60 7.98 9.31
CA PHE A 135 -16.90 7.91 7.88
C PHE A 135 -17.02 6.46 7.41
N THR A 136 -17.98 6.19 6.54
CA THR A 136 -18.02 4.97 5.73
C THR A 136 -18.43 5.35 4.32
N GLY A 137 -17.65 4.95 3.33
CA GLY A 137 -17.88 5.31 1.94
C GLY A 137 -17.31 4.32 0.93
N GLY A 138 -17.63 4.59 -0.33
CA GLY A 138 -17.34 3.74 -1.49
C GLY A 138 -18.57 2.96 -1.98
N PRO A 139 -18.45 2.30 -3.15
CA PRO A 139 -17.23 2.20 -3.95
C PRO A 139 -16.90 3.50 -4.69
N GLY A 140 -15.61 3.69 -4.97
CA GLY A 140 -15.03 4.70 -5.88
C GLY A 140 -13.58 4.32 -6.17
N ASP A 141 -12.77 5.15 -6.81
CA ASP A 141 -11.37 4.81 -7.06
C ASP A 141 -10.44 5.65 -6.17
N LEU A 142 -9.36 5.05 -5.69
CA LEU A 142 -8.34 5.71 -4.86
C LEU A 142 -6.94 5.30 -5.32
N THR A 143 -5.94 6.15 -5.11
CA THR A 143 -4.53 5.78 -5.32
C THR A 143 -3.80 5.77 -3.98
N LEU A 144 -3.02 4.72 -3.75
CA LEU A 144 -2.11 4.61 -2.61
C LEU A 144 -0.66 4.47 -3.09
N GLU A 145 0.27 4.67 -2.18
CA GLU A 145 1.68 4.36 -2.37
C GLU A 145 2.17 3.43 -1.26
N ILE A 146 2.93 2.40 -1.63
CA ILE A 146 3.58 1.48 -0.69
C ILE A 146 5.06 1.30 -1.05
N ALA A 147 5.90 1.00 -0.07
CA ALA A 147 7.30 0.66 -0.28
C ALA A 147 7.52 -0.82 0.09
N LEU A 148 8.15 -1.57 -0.81
CA LEU A 148 8.37 -3.02 -0.64
C LEU A 148 9.86 -3.37 -0.44
N GLY A 149 10.79 -2.45 -0.66
CA GLY A 149 12.21 -2.67 -0.41
C GLY A 149 13.03 -1.39 -0.33
N VAL A 150 14.33 -1.47 -0.63
CA VAL A 150 15.32 -0.39 -0.46
C VAL A 150 15.28 0.71 -1.52
N ALA A 151 14.42 0.62 -2.55
CA ALA A 151 14.38 1.60 -3.62
C ALA A 151 13.67 2.89 -3.21
N SER A 152 14.19 4.01 -3.74
CA SER A 152 13.77 5.38 -3.43
C SER A 152 12.40 5.78 -3.99
N ALA A 153 11.77 4.95 -4.82
CA ALA A 153 10.47 5.24 -5.43
C ALA A 153 9.38 4.32 -4.85
N PRO A 154 8.34 4.87 -4.21
CA PRO A 154 7.17 4.09 -3.82
C PRO A 154 6.46 3.47 -5.02
N LEU A 155 5.87 2.31 -4.80
CA LEU A 155 4.95 1.67 -5.75
C LEU A 155 3.57 2.29 -5.60
N LYS A 156 3.01 2.79 -6.71
CA LYS A 156 1.62 3.22 -6.78
C LYS A 156 0.69 2.03 -6.93
N LEU A 157 -0.40 2.06 -6.18
CA LEU A 157 -1.50 1.12 -6.27
C LEU A 157 -2.76 1.91 -6.63
N ASN A 158 -3.29 1.65 -7.81
CA ASN A 158 -4.59 2.18 -8.21
C ASN A 158 -5.65 1.20 -7.73
N LEU A 159 -6.39 1.62 -6.71
CA LEU A 159 -7.43 0.82 -6.10
C LEU A 159 -8.74 1.08 -6.81
N LEU A 160 -9.20 0.08 -7.56
CA LEU A 160 -10.55 0.07 -8.11
C LEU A 160 -11.57 -0.23 -7.03
N ARG A 161 -12.74 0.40 -7.11
CA ARG A 161 -13.88 0.16 -6.20
C ARG A 161 -13.49 0.23 -4.73
N ALA A 162 -12.52 1.07 -4.44
CA ALA A 162 -12.04 1.36 -3.13
C ALA A 162 -13.18 1.79 -2.19
N ARG A 163 -13.02 1.39 -0.94
CA ARG A 163 -13.87 1.71 0.20
C ARG A 163 -12.99 2.23 1.31
N ALA A 164 -13.58 3.07 2.15
CA ALA A 164 -12.90 3.57 3.33
C ALA A 164 -13.82 3.54 4.55
N GLN A 165 -13.24 3.11 5.68
CA GLN A 165 -13.82 3.24 7.01
C GLN A 165 -12.89 4.09 7.86
N VAL A 166 -13.34 5.28 8.26
CA VAL A 166 -12.50 6.23 9.00
C VAL A 166 -13.15 6.54 10.33
N THR A 167 -12.35 6.57 11.39
CA THR A 167 -12.80 6.82 12.76
C THR A 167 -11.88 7.81 13.45
N GLY A 168 -12.43 8.55 14.42
CA GLY A 168 -11.69 9.58 15.15
C GLY A 168 -11.23 10.72 14.23
N ILE A 169 -12.13 11.19 13.37
CA ILE A 169 -11.88 12.33 12.48
C ILE A 169 -11.97 13.61 13.31
N SER A 170 -10.95 14.46 13.22
CA SER A 170 -10.90 15.75 13.90
C SER A 170 -10.06 16.76 13.11
N GLU A 171 -10.08 18.02 13.52
CA GLU A 171 -9.20 19.04 12.96
C GLU A 171 -7.71 18.75 13.17
N THR A 172 -7.36 17.91 14.15
CA THR A 172 -5.96 17.57 14.49
C THR A 172 -5.45 16.35 13.73
N GLY A 173 -6.34 15.57 13.11
CA GLY A 173 -5.96 14.35 12.40
C GLY A 173 -7.05 13.28 12.40
N ILE A 174 -6.64 12.09 11.97
CA ILE A 174 -7.46 10.87 11.85
C ILE A 174 -6.79 9.78 12.70
N MET A 175 -7.54 9.25 13.66
CA MET A 175 -7.04 8.19 14.54
C MET A 175 -6.84 6.86 13.81
N SER A 176 -7.76 6.50 12.91
CA SER A 176 -7.69 5.28 12.11
C SER A 176 -8.54 5.41 10.84
N ALA A 177 -7.93 5.16 9.69
CA ALA A 177 -8.62 4.90 8.44
C ALA A 177 -8.22 3.52 7.92
N ILE A 178 -9.21 2.66 7.66
CA ILE A 178 -9.03 1.45 6.88
C ILE A 178 -9.40 1.80 5.44
N ILE A 179 -8.46 1.59 4.53
CA ILE A 179 -8.63 1.84 3.10
C ILE A 179 -8.39 0.50 2.41
N GLY A 180 -9.37 0.07 1.61
CA GLY A 180 -9.23 -1.14 0.83
C GLY A 180 -9.86 -1.00 -0.54
N GLY A 181 -9.41 -1.81 -1.48
CA GLY A 181 -9.89 -1.81 -2.86
C GLY A 181 -9.27 -2.95 -3.65
N LEU A 182 -9.50 -2.94 -4.96
CA LEU A 182 -9.11 -4.00 -5.85
C LEU A 182 -7.94 -3.56 -6.73
N VAL A 183 -6.93 -4.43 -6.84
CA VAL A 183 -5.83 -4.30 -7.79
C VAL A 183 -6.02 -5.37 -8.86
N THR A 184 -6.11 -4.96 -10.12
CA THR A 184 -6.31 -5.93 -11.22
C THR A 184 -5.08 -6.78 -11.44
N GLN A 185 -5.26 -7.99 -11.98
CA GLN A 185 -4.13 -8.84 -12.36
C GLN A 185 -3.23 -8.17 -13.43
N ASP A 186 -3.81 -7.35 -14.30
CA ASP A 186 -3.06 -6.59 -15.30
C ASP A 186 -2.17 -5.53 -14.66
N GLU A 187 -2.66 -4.81 -13.65
CA GLU A 187 -1.84 -3.88 -12.87
C GLU A 187 -0.76 -4.61 -12.07
N LEU A 188 -1.12 -5.76 -11.47
CA LEU A 188 -0.17 -6.61 -10.76
C LEU A 188 0.99 -7.04 -11.68
N ASN A 189 0.70 -7.47 -12.91
CA ASN A 189 1.69 -7.98 -13.83
C ASN A 189 2.51 -6.87 -14.50
N ASN A 190 1.88 -5.75 -14.85
CA ASN A 190 2.49 -4.73 -15.72
C ASN A 190 3.05 -3.52 -14.94
N GLN A 191 2.60 -3.28 -13.71
CA GLN A 191 3.05 -2.13 -12.91
C GLN A 191 3.74 -2.58 -11.61
N ILE A 192 3.07 -3.45 -10.85
CA ILE A 192 3.56 -3.89 -9.53
C ILE A 192 4.71 -4.89 -9.66
N GLY A 193 4.59 -5.88 -10.54
CA GLY A 193 5.61 -6.91 -10.78
C GLY A 193 6.99 -6.33 -11.11
N PRO A 194 7.11 -5.44 -12.11
CA PRO A 194 8.36 -4.75 -12.41
C PRO A 194 8.92 -3.95 -11.22
N ALA A 195 8.06 -3.26 -10.46
CA ALA A 195 8.51 -2.53 -9.28
C ALA A 195 9.02 -3.47 -8.17
N ILE A 196 8.36 -4.61 -7.94
CA ILE A 196 8.83 -5.66 -7.03
C ILE A 196 10.20 -6.17 -7.48
N GLN A 197 10.39 -6.39 -8.78
CA GLN A 197 11.66 -6.87 -9.31
C GLN A 197 12.81 -5.88 -9.03
N VAL A 198 12.58 -4.57 -9.19
CA VAL A 198 13.59 -3.54 -8.85
C VAL A 198 13.94 -3.60 -7.36
N GLN A 199 12.94 -3.78 -6.49
CA GLN A 199 13.15 -3.89 -5.04
C GLN A 199 13.94 -5.16 -4.67
N VAL A 200 13.60 -6.29 -5.28
CA VAL A 200 14.29 -7.57 -5.11
C VAL A 200 15.73 -7.50 -5.62
N ALA A 201 15.97 -6.87 -6.77
CA ALA A 201 17.31 -6.66 -7.31
C ALA A 201 18.21 -5.85 -6.37
N GLY A 202 17.63 -4.84 -5.69
CA GLY A 202 18.34 -4.08 -4.64
C GLY A 202 18.75 -4.94 -3.45
N ILE A 203 17.90 -5.89 -3.04
CA ILE A 203 18.20 -6.85 -1.98
C ILE A 203 19.30 -7.82 -2.42
N LEU A 204 19.22 -8.38 -3.62
CA LEU A 204 20.26 -9.28 -4.15
C LEU A 204 21.61 -8.56 -4.26
N THR A 205 21.62 -7.30 -4.72
CA THR A 205 22.85 -6.49 -4.80
C THR A 205 23.49 -6.27 -3.42
N ARG A 206 22.67 -6.12 -2.37
CA ARG A 206 23.13 -5.95 -0.99
C ARG A 206 23.62 -7.28 -0.38
N ASP A 207 22.91 -8.36 -0.65
CA ASP A 207 23.04 -9.63 0.07
C ASP A 207 23.83 -10.71 -0.69
N CYS A 208 24.23 -10.48 -1.93
CA CYS A 208 24.93 -11.46 -2.76
C CYS A 208 26.29 -10.95 -3.23
N THR A 209 27.27 -11.85 -3.28
CA THR A 209 28.59 -11.54 -3.83
C THR A 209 28.58 -11.64 -5.36
N PRO A 210 29.17 -10.68 -6.12
CA PRO A 210 29.14 -10.68 -7.59
C PRO A 210 29.76 -11.88 -8.32
N ALA A 211 30.43 -12.81 -7.62
CA ALA A 211 31.18 -13.92 -8.21
C ALA A 211 30.78 -15.31 -7.67
N GLY A 212 29.66 -15.43 -6.95
CA GLY A 212 29.20 -16.72 -6.46
C GLY A 212 28.60 -17.57 -7.60
N PRO A 213 28.94 -18.86 -7.73
CA PRO A 213 28.33 -19.71 -8.76
C PRO A 213 26.85 -20.00 -8.42
N PRO A 214 25.99 -20.20 -9.43
CA PRO A 214 24.65 -20.74 -9.23
C PRO A 214 24.70 -22.13 -8.54
N PRO A 215 23.62 -22.54 -7.84
CA PRO A 215 22.35 -21.84 -7.66
C PRO A 215 22.36 -20.84 -6.48
N GLY A 216 23.44 -20.79 -5.69
CA GLY A 216 23.48 -19.97 -4.48
C GLY A 216 23.88 -18.51 -4.73
N CYS A 217 24.56 -18.22 -5.85
CA CYS A 217 25.00 -16.88 -6.29
C CYS A 217 25.76 -16.08 -5.21
N GLY A 218 26.36 -16.78 -4.24
CA GLY A 218 27.04 -16.17 -3.11
C GLY A 218 26.12 -15.32 -2.23
N CYS A 219 24.81 -15.58 -2.25
CA CYS A 219 23.81 -14.88 -1.46
C CYS A 219 23.79 -15.34 0.00
N HIS A 220 23.51 -14.41 0.90
CA HIS A 220 23.27 -14.65 2.32
C HIS A 220 21.98 -13.94 2.77
N GLY A 221 21.54 -14.17 4.02
CA GLY A 221 20.38 -13.45 4.59
C GLY A 221 19.10 -13.56 3.74
N THR A 222 18.44 -12.42 3.51
CA THR A 222 17.23 -12.34 2.67
C THR A 222 17.53 -12.70 1.22
N GLY A 223 18.70 -12.29 0.70
CA GLY A 223 19.16 -12.67 -0.64
C GLY A 223 19.21 -14.19 -0.86
N ALA A 224 19.66 -14.97 0.14
CA ALA A 224 19.69 -16.43 0.05
C ALA A 224 18.29 -17.06 -0.03
N THR A 225 17.27 -16.40 0.53
CA THR A 225 15.88 -16.86 0.44
C THR A 225 15.30 -16.53 -0.93
N LEU A 226 15.56 -15.33 -1.45
CA LEU A 226 15.05 -14.86 -2.72
C LEU A 226 15.68 -15.61 -3.90
N ILE A 227 17.01 -15.85 -3.86
CA ILE A 227 17.71 -16.51 -4.97
C ILE A 227 17.24 -17.96 -5.19
N ALA A 228 16.56 -18.58 -4.22
CA ALA A 228 15.91 -19.88 -4.44
C ALA A 228 14.80 -19.82 -5.51
N PHE A 229 14.38 -18.63 -5.94
CA PHE A 229 13.39 -18.44 -7.00
C PHE A 229 14.04 -18.30 -8.38
N ASP A 230 15.38 -18.19 -8.46
CA ASP A 230 16.16 -18.13 -9.69
C ASP A 230 16.10 -19.51 -10.36
N SER A 231 15.25 -19.63 -11.36
CA SER A 231 14.89 -20.90 -11.98
C SER A 231 15.77 -21.19 -13.19
N ASN A 232 16.31 -20.15 -13.83
CA ASN A 232 17.20 -20.28 -14.97
C ASN A 232 18.69 -20.30 -14.56
N ALA A 233 18.97 -20.08 -13.27
CA ALA A 233 20.29 -20.09 -12.64
C ALA A 233 21.24 -19.02 -13.22
N ASP A 234 20.73 -17.83 -13.53
CA ASP A 234 21.50 -16.70 -14.08
C ASP A 234 21.97 -15.68 -13.02
N CYS A 235 21.69 -15.95 -11.75
CA CYS A 235 21.98 -15.08 -10.61
C CYS A 235 21.24 -13.73 -10.62
N MET A 236 20.16 -13.64 -11.38
CA MET A 236 19.22 -12.54 -11.37
C MET A 236 17.81 -13.08 -11.08
N LEU A 237 16.91 -12.20 -10.66
CA LEU A 237 15.49 -12.54 -10.57
C LEU A 237 14.71 -11.66 -11.53
N SER A 238 14.08 -12.29 -12.50
CA SER A 238 13.14 -11.65 -13.40
C SER A 238 11.76 -11.50 -12.75
N THR A 239 10.93 -10.61 -13.30
CA THR A 239 9.51 -10.52 -12.90
C THR A 239 8.78 -11.84 -13.08
N THR A 240 9.13 -12.60 -14.12
CA THR A 240 8.52 -13.90 -14.42
C THR A 240 8.86 -14.91 -13.32
N GLU A 241 10.12 -15.00 -12.90
CA GLU A 241 10.54 -15.92 -11.85
C GLU A 241 9.87 -15.61 -10.52
N ILE A 242 9.75 -14.33 -10.18
CA ILE A 242 9.07 -13.89 -8.96
C ILE A 242 7.57 -14.23 -9.03
N LEU A 243 6.86 -13.78 -10.06
CA LEU A 243 5.40 -13.87 -10.12
C LEU A 243 4.87 -15.27 -10.45
N THR A 244 5.67 -16.10 -11.14
CA THR A 244 5.28 -17.47 -11.48
C THR A 244 5.75 -18.51 -10.47
N ASN A 245 6.59 -18.12 -9.49
CA ASN A 245 6.97 -18.99 -8.38
C ASN A 245 5.71 -19.58 -7.72
N PRO A 246 5.61 -20.90 -7.48
CA PRO A 246 4.38 -21.53 -6.97
C PRO A 246 3.85 -20.93 -5.66
N VAL A 247 4.75 -20.50 -4.77
CA VAL A 247 4.38 -19.86 -3.51
C VAL A 247 3.76 -18.48 -3.78
N VAL A 248 4.46 -17.63 -4.55
CA VAL A 248 4.00 -16.28 -4.88
C VAL A 248 2.72 -16.33 -5.70
N LYS A 249 2.65 -17.18 -6.72
CA LYS A 249 1.46 -17.37 -7.55
C LYS A 249 0.25 -17.83 -6.74
N GLY A 250 0.46 -18.66 -5.71
CA GLY A 250 -0.60 -19.07 -4.78
C GLY A 250 -1.12 -17.91 -3.92
N LEU A 251 -0.23 -17.03 -3.48
CA LEU A 251 -0.57 -15.85 -2.68
C LEU A 251 -1.22 -14.72 -3.49
N LEU A 252 -0.91 -14.64 -4.79
CA LEU A 252 -1.40 -13.60 -5.70
C LEU A 252 -2.54 -14.09 -6.59
N GLN A 253 -3.31 -15.09 -6.16
CA GLN A 253 -4.51 -15.52 -6.91
C GLN A 253 -5.65 -14.53 -6.73
N PRO A 254 -6.26 -14.03 -7.83
CA PRO A 254 -7.45 -13.21 -7.76
C PRO A 254 -8.55 -13.78 -6.86
N ASP A 255 -9.09 -12.95 -5.99
CA ASP A 255 -10.15 -13.29 -5.04
C ASP A 255 -11.43 -12.48 -5.25
N SER A 256 -11.37 -11.39 -6.01
CA SER A 256 -12.53 -10.54 -6.29
C SER A 256 -12.66 -10.22 -7.78
N CYS A 257 -13.88 -9.87 -8.15
CA CYS A 257 -14.22 -9.37 -9.48
C CYS A 257 -14.14 -7.83 -9.48
N SER A 258 -13.44 -7.23 -10.44
CA SER A 258 -13.29 -5.77 -10.60
C SER A 258 -14.59 -5.08 -11.02
N THR A 259 -15.51 -5.82 -11.65
CA THR A 259 -16.77 -5.29 -12.21
C THR A 259 -18.00 -5.90 -11.51
N ASP A 260 -19.21 -5.45 -11.85
CA ASP A 260 -20.42 -6.01 -11.22
C ASP A 260 -20.65 -7.49 -11.60
N SER A 261 -19.98 -7.98 -12.64
CA SER A 261 -20.06 -9.37 -13.11
C SER A 261 -18.77 -9.82 -13.80
N CYS A 262 -18.14 -10.88 -13.29
CA CYS A 262 -17.01 -11.53 -13.95
C CYS A 262 -17.29 -13.02 -14.13
N LYS A 263 -16.63 -13.64 -15.13
CA LYS A 263 -16.64 -15.10 -15.30
C LYS A 263 -15.75 -15.81 -14.27
N ALA A 264 -14.74 -15.11 -13.78
CA ALA A 264 -13.81 -15.51 -12.74
C ALA A 264 -13.24 -14.25 -12.08
N ALA A 265 -12.68 -14.38 -10.87
CA ALA A 265 -11.96 -13.29 -10.23
C ALA A 265 -10.80 -12.82 -11.12
N ASP A 266 -10.64 -11.51 -11.22
CA ASP A 266 -9.63 -10.85 -12.06
C ASP A 266 -8.78 -9.85 -11.27
N SER A 267 -9.07 -9.70 -9.98
CA SER A 267 -8.45 -8.74 -9.10
C SER A 267 -8.13 -9.32 -7.73
N LEU A 268 -7.11 -8.76 -7.11
CA LEU A 268 -6.72 -9.01 -5.73
C LEU A 268 -7.27 -7.92 -4.83
N SER A 269 -7.90 -8.30 -3.74
CA SER A 269 -8.29 -7.39 -2.67
C SER A 269 -7.09 -6.98 -1.83
N ILE A 270 -6.99 -5.70 -1.51
CA ILE A 270 -6.04 -5.18 -0.53
C ILE A 270 -6.76 -4.27 0.46
N GLY A 271 -6.34 -4.35 1.71
CA GLY A 271 -6.78 -3.49 2.79
C GLY A 271 -5.60 -3.13 3.70
N ILE A 272 -5.42 -1.83 3.92
CA ILE A 272 -4.41 -1.28 4.82
C ILE A 272 -5.06 -0.39 5.87
N LYS A 273 -4.34 -0.18 6.96
CA LYS A 273 -4.72 0.80 7.99
C LYS A 273 -3.76 1.97 7.96
N VAL A 274 -4.28 3.18 8.08
CA VAL A 274 -3.46 4.40 8.18
C VAL A 274 -3.90 5.27 9.34
N GLN A 275 -2.97 6.08 9.84
CA GLN A 275 -3.22 7.16 10.79
C GLN A 275 -2.76 8.46 10.16
N ALA A 276 -3.37 9.59 10.50
CA ALA A 276 -2.96 10.87 9.94
C ALA A 276 -2.97 11.98 10.99
N VAL A 277 -2.05 12.92 10.80
CA VAL A 277 -2.00 14.21 11.50
C VAL A 277 -2.47 15.33 10.57
N LYS A 278 -2.87 16.45 11.16
CA LYS A 278 -3.19 17.68 10.43
C LYS A 278 -2.05 18.07 9.48
N ALA A 279 -2.41 18.55 8.30
CA ALA A 279 -1.49 19.13 7.33
C ALA A 279 -2.24 20.15 6.48
N THR A 280 -1.50 21.04 5.82
CA THR A 280 -2.06 22.01 4.86
C THR A 280 -1.59 21.67 3.45
N PHE A 281 -2.50 21.61 2.49
CA PHE A 281 -2.18 21.32 1.09
C PHE A 281 -3.28 21.89 0.17
N PRO A 282 -3.00 22.09 -1.13
CA PRO A 282 -4.02 22.51 -2.09
C PRO A 282 -5.18 21.52 -2.20
N MET A 283 -6.41 22.05 -2.15
CA MET A 283 -7.62 21.30 -2.51
C MET A 283 -7.77 21.18 -4.02
#